data_AF-D5VQU4-F1
#
_entry.id   AF-D5VQU4-F1
#
_cell.length_a   1.000
_cell.length_b   1.000
_cell.length_c   1.000
_cell.angle_alpha   90.00
_cell.angle_beta   90.00
_cell.angle_gamma   90.00
#
_symmetry.space_group_name_H-M   'P 1'
#
loop_
_entity.id
_entity.type
_entity.pdbx_description
1 polymer ?
#
loop_
_entity_poly.entity_id
_entity_poly.type
_entity_poly.pdbx_seq_one_letter_code
_entity_poly.pdbx_strand_id
1 'polypeptide(L)'
;MPAYVLIDEKIPLVYNVETGEITKGFGDILFVDVNPIMEELNKLEKLVQAYEDSLDPRKPPLNSFPNRDYIYAMSGIFKPFFFGFWIALGLLSLLAIIIGVKYF
;
A
#
# COMPACT_ATOMS: atom_id res chain seq x y z
N MET A 1 -22.84 23.31 -10.15
CA MET A 1 -22.96 24.25 -9.02
C MET A 1 -24.20 23.80 -8.26
N PRO A 2 -24.07 23.31 -7.02
CA PRO A 2 -25.22 22.82 -6.27
C PRO A 2 -26.20 23.97 -6.02
N ALA A 3 -27.49 23.73 -6.28
CA ALA A 3 -28.55 24.70 -6.12
C ALA A 3 -29.14 24.58 -4.71
N TYR A 4 -29.19 25.70 -3.98
CA TYR A 4 -29.75 25.78 -2.64
C TYR A 4 -30.96 26.71 -2.63
N VAL A 5 -32.03 26.29 -1.95
CA VAL A 5 -33.26 27.08 -1.81
C VAL A 5 -33.50 27.34 -0.33
N LEU A 6 -33.72 28.61 0.03
CA LEU A 6 -34.09 29.03 1.38
C LEU A 6 -35.59 28.80 1.60
N ILE A 7 -35.93 28.06 2.65
CA ILE A 7 -37.34 27.71 2.97
C ILE A 7 -37.98 28.71 3.94
N ASP A 8 -37.22 29.24 4.90
CA ASP A 8 -37.73 30.19 5.90
C ASP A 8 -36.57 31.12 6.38
N GLU A 9 -36.83 32.42 6.47
CA GLU A 9 -35.84 33.41 6.95
C GLU A 9 -35.70 33.43 8.49
N LYS A 10 -36.71 32.95 9.23
CA LYS A 10 -36.72 32.96 10.70
C LYS A 10 -36.09 31.71 11.31
N ILE A 11 -36.14 30.60 10.59
CA ILE A 11 -35.48 29.35 10.96
C ILE A 11 -34.57 29.02 9.79
N PRO A 12 -33.25 29.28 9.90
CA PRO A 12 -32.33 29.06 8.79
C PRO A 12 -32.29 27.57 8.43
N LEU A 13 -33.13 27.18 7.48
CA LEU A 13 -33.26 25.83 6.97
C LEU A 13 -32.88 25.90 5.50
N VAL A 14 -31.85 25.16 5.13
CA VAL A 14 -31.35 25.08 3.76
C VAL A 14 -31.73 23.71 3.20
N TYR A 15 -32.36 23.72 2.04
CA TYR A 15 -32.69 22.52 1.28
C TYR A 15 -31.65 22.29 0.18
N ASN A 16 -31.03 21.11 0.22
CA ASN A 16 -30.16 20.66 -0.85
C ASN A 16 -30.99 19.92 -1.91
N VAL A 17 -31.05 20.48 -3.13
CA VAL A 17 -31.87 19.96 -4.22
C VAL A 17 -31.33 18.63 -4.78
N GLU A 18 -30.04 18.35 -4.62
CA GLU A 18 -29.42 17.12 -5.13
C GLU A 18 -29.56 15.94 -4.16
N THR A 19 -29.54 16.20 -2.85
CA THR A 19 -29.62 15.14 -1.82
C THR A 19 -30.98 15.01 -1.15
N GLY A 20 -31.84 16.03 -1.26
CA GLY A 20 -33.15 16.06 -0.63
C GLY A 20 -33.12 16.29 0.89
N GLU A 21 -31.96 16.61 1.45
CA GLU A 21 -31.77 16.81 2.89
C GLU A 21 -32.07 18.25 3.32
N ILE A 22 -32.65 18.39 4.51
CA ILE A 22 -32.96 19.68 5.15
C ILE A 22 -32.00 19.86 6.34
N THR A 23 -31.13 20.86 6.27
CA THR A 23 -30.14 21.14 7.32
C THR A 23 -30.40 22.52 7.96
N LYS A 24 -30.11 22.65 9.27
CA LYS A 24 -30.11 23.95 9.95
C LYS A 24 -28.87 24.75 9.53
N GLY A 25 -29.04 25.76 8.69
CA GLY A 25 -28.03 26.80 8.48
C GLY A 25 -27.96 27.74 9.68
N PHE A 26 -26.92 28.56 9.79
CA PHE A 26 -26.94 29.77 10.61
C PHE A 26 -26.28 30.84 9.74
N GLY A 27 -27.08 31.67 9.07
CA GLY A 27 -26.59 32.74 8.18
C GLY A 27 -25.55 32.26 7.15
N ASP A 28 -24.44 33.00 7.04
CA ASP A 28 -23.32 32.83 6.09
C ASP A 28 -22.44 31.58 6.33
N ILE A 29 -22.72 30.77 7.35
CA ILE A 29 -21.82 29.68 7.74
C ILE A 29 -22.44 28.34 7.32
N LEU A 30 -21.88 27.79 6.24
CA LEU A 30 -22.12 26.42 5.80
C LEU A 30 -21.36 25.47 6.72
N PHE A 31 -22.07 24.60 7.43
CA PHE A 31 -21.46 23.43 8.06
C PHE A 31 -21.14 22.43 6.95
N VAL A 32 -19.93 22.52 6.41
CA VAL A 32 -19.41 21.52 5.48
C VAL A 32 -18.95 20.32 6.30
N ASP A 33 -19.44 19.13 5.94
CA ASP A 33 -18.94 17.90 6.52
C ASP A 33 -17.46 17.70 6.13
N VAL A 34 -16.57 17.81 7.11
CA VAL A 34 -15.12 17.63 6.94
C VAL A 34 -14.68 16.17 7.11
N ASN A 35 -15.60 15.27 7.51
CA ASN A 35 -15.30 13.84 7.66
C ASN A 35 -14.72 13.19 6.39
N PRO A 36 -15.27 13.40 5.18
CA PRO A 36 -14.69 12.80 3.97
C PRO A 36 -13.26 13.27 3.70
N ILE A 37 -12.96 14.54 3.99
CA ILE A 37 -11.61 15.11 3.83
C ILE A 37 -10.64 14.46 4.84
N MET A 38 -11.07 14.31 6.10
CA MET A 38 -10.27 13.64 7.13
C MET A 38 -10.02 12.17 6.81
N GLU A 39 -10.98 11.48 6.18
CA GLU A 39 -10.80 10.09 5.76
C GLU A 39 -9.75 9.97 4.65
N GLU A 40 -9.77 10.86 3.66
CA GLU A 40 -8.73 10.91 2.63
C GLU A 40 -7.36 11.29 3.19
N LEU A 41 -7.31 12.22 4.15
CA LEU A 41 -6.07 12.62 4.82
C LEU A 41 -5.45 11.44 5.59
N ASN A 42 -6.27 10.67 6.31
CA ASN A 42 -5.82 9.46 7.02
C ASN A 42 -5.29 8.39 6.06
N LYS A 43 -5.91 8.23 4.89
CA LYS A 43 -5.41 7.31 3.84
C LYS A 43 -4.05 7.78 3.32
N LEU A 44 -3.88 9.08 3.11
CA LEU A 44 -2.63 9.66 2.64
C LEU A 44 -1.51 9.49 3.69
N GLU A 45 -1.77 9.80 4.96
CA GLU A 45 -0.81 9.61 6.06
C GLU A 45 -0.31 8.16 6.13
N LYS A 46 -1.23 7.19 6.02
CA LYS A 46 -0.88 5.78 6.03
C LYS A 46 0.05 5.40 4.87
N LEU A 47 -0.14 5.99 3.70
CA LEU A 47 0.72 5.76 2.53
C LEU A 47 2.09 6.43 2.67
N VAL A 48 2.13 7.63 3.25
CA VAL A 48 3.40 8.34 3.52
C VAL A 48 4.23 7.56 4.53
N GLN A 49 3.61 7.12 5.64
CA GLN A 49 4.25 6.27 6.64
C GLN A 49 4.81 4.99 6.01
N ALA A 50 4.04 4.35 5.13
CA ALA A 50 4.46 3.17 4.38
C ALA A 50 5.72 3.41 3.54
N TYR A 51 5.78 4.57 2.90
CA TYR A 51 6.89 4.95 2.05
C TYR A 51 8.14 5.22 2.87
N GLU A 52 8.03 6.00 3.95
CA GLU A 52 9.14 6.21 4.89
C GLU A 52 9.65 4.89 5.47
N ASP A 53 8.74 3.99 5.83
CA ASP A 53 9.09 2.67 6.35
C ASP A 53 9.72 1.78 5.28
N SER A 54 9.40 1.96 4.00
CA SER A 54 10.05 1.23 2.90
C SER A 54 11.50 1.66 2.63
N LEU A 55 11.88 2.86 3.06
CA LEU A 55 13.25 3.36 2.96
C LEU A 55 14.16 2.80 4.06
N ASP A 56 13.58 2.29 5.16
CA ASP A 56 14.32 1.63 6.23
C ASP A 56 14.22 0.10 6.11
N PRO A 57 15.32 -0.62 5.80
CA PRO A 57 15.31 -2.07 5.69
C PRO A 57 15.01 -2.81 7.01
N ARG A 58 14.92 -2.10 8.15
CA ARG A 58 14.58 -2.66 9.47
C ARG A 58 13.09 -2.63 9.77
N LYS A 59 12.28 -1.93 8.97
CA LYS A 59 10.86 -1.79 9.21
C LYS A 59 10.04 -2.76 8.37
N PRO A 60 8.98 -3.37 8.94
CA PRO A 60 8.11 -4.25 8.19
C PRO A 60 7.32 -3.45 7.15
N PRO A 61 7.09 -4.01 5.94
CA PRO A 61 6.31 -3.32 4.92
C PRO A 61 4.84 -3.15 5.35
N LEU A 62 4.21 -2.05 4.91
CA LEU A 62 2.83 -1.68 5.25
C LEU A 62 1.78 -2.76 4.96
N ASN A 63 1.97 -3.52 3.89
CA ASN A 63 1.15 -4.68 3.55
C ASN A 63 2.06 -5.90 3.41
N SER A 64 2.24 -6.61 4.52
CA SER A 64 2.64 -8.00 4.47
C SER A 64 1.34 -8.82 4.34
N PHE A 65 1.01 -9.25 3.12
CA PHE A 65 -0.19 -10.05 2.92
C PHE A 65 -0.06 -11.32 3.77
N PRO A 66 -1.09 -11.71 4.55
CA PRO A 66 -1.03 -12.96 5.29
C PRO A 66 -0.67 -14.10 4.35
N ASN A 67 0.22 -15.00 4.79
CA ASN A 67 0.85 -16.05 3.98
C ASN A 67 1.95 -15.61 3.00
N ARG A 68 2.40 -14.34 2.99
CA ARG A 68 3.56 -13.87 2.17
C ARG A 68 4.78 -13.42 2.96
N ASP A 69 4.71 -13.34 4.29
CA ASP A 69 5.82 -12.92 5.15
C ASP A 69 7.07 -13.79 4.97
N TYR A 70 6.84 -15.09 4.74
CA TYR A 70 7.92 -16.06 4.51
C TYR A 70 8.49 -16.00 3.08
N ILE A 71 7.80 -15.39 2.12
CA ILE A 71 8.24 -15.38 0.72
C ILE A 71 9.52 -14.54 0.55
N TYR A 72 9.64 -13.43 1.28
CA TYR A 72 10.85 -12.61 1.22
C TYR A 72 12.07 -13.34 1.84
N ALA A 73 11.87 -14.01 2.97
CA ALA A 73 12.90 -14.85 3.60
C ALA A 73 13.30 -16.04 2.71
N MET A 74 12.31 -16.75 2.17
CA MET A 74 12.53 -17.88 1.26
C MET A 74 13.21 -17.45 -0.04
N SER A 75 12.83 -16.30 -0.60
CA SER A 75 13.45 -15.73 -1.81
C SER A 75 14.94 -15.41 -1.60
N GLY A 76 15.30 -14.92 -0.41
CA GLY A 76 16.69 -14.66 -0.04
C GLY A 76 17.55 -15.92 0.02
N ILE A 77 16.99 -17.05 0.46
CA ILE A 77 17.72 -18.33 0.59
C ILE A 77 17.70 -19.13 -0.72
N PHE A 78 16.56 -19.16 -1.41
CA PHE A 78 16.36 -20.02 -2.58
C PHE A 78 17.22 -19.60 -3.77
N LYS A 79 17.36 -18.30 -4.03
CA LYS A 79 18.17 -17.79 -5.16
C LYS A 79 19.63 -18.25 -5.07
N PRO A 80 20.39 -17.96 -3.99
CA PRO A 80 21.78 -18.41 -3.90
C PRO A 80 21.91 -19.93 -3.85
N PHE A 81 20.96 -20.64 -3.25
CA PHE A 81 20.96 -22.11 -3.25
C PHE A 81 20.79 -22.69 -4.66
N PHE A 82 19.82 -22.19 -5.42
CA PHE A 82 19.54 -22.65 -6.78
C PHE A 82 20.72 -22.39 -7.74
N PHE A 83 21.24 -21.15 -7.77
CA PHE A 83 22.38 -20.83 -8.62
C PHE A 83 23.67 -21.48 -8.14
N GLY A 84 23.90 -21.52 -6.82
CA GLY A 84 25.07 -22.16 -6.22
C GLY A 84 25.12 -23.67 -6.52
N PHE A 85 23.97 -24.35 -6.49
CA PHE A 85 23.87 -25.76 -6.84
C PHE A 85 24.33 -26.02 -8.28
N TRP A 86 23.81 -25.27 -9.27
CA TRP A 86 24.19 -25.47 -10.67
C TRP A 86 25.64 -25.11 -10.96
N ILE A 87 26.16 -24.05 -10.34
CA ILE A 87 27.57 -23.65 -10.48
C ILE A 87 28.49 -24.75 -9.89
N ALA A 88 28.16 -25.25 -8.70
CA ALA A 88 28.93 -26.33 -8.06
C ALA A 88 28.88 -27.62 -8.88
N LEU A 89 27.71 -27.98 -9.43
CA LEU A 89 27.54 -29.15 -10.28
C LEU A 89 28.37 -29.03 -11.57
N GLY A 90 28.37 -27.85 -12.19
CA GLY A 90 29.20 -27.54 -13.36
C GLY A 90 30.68 -27.69 -13.06
N LEU A 91 31.16 -27.11 -11.95
CA LEU A 91 32.55 -27.25 -11.51
C LEU A 91 32.94 -28.70 -11.22
N LEU A 92 32.10 -29.46 -10.51
CA LEU A 92 32.34 -30.88 -10.20
C LEU A 92 32.41 -31.73 -11.46
N SER A 93 31.52 -31.49 -12.43
CA SER A 93 31.52 -32.22 -13.70
C SER A 93 32.81 -31.97 -14.49
N LEU A 94 33.28 -30.72 -14.52
CA LEU A 94 34.51 -30.32 -15.21
C LEU A 94 35.74 -30.94 -14.52
N LEU A 95 35.75 -30.98 -13.19
CA LEU A 95 36.80 -31.61 -12.40
C LEU A 95 36.83 -33.14 -12.61
N ALA A 96 35.66 -33.78 -12.68
CA ALA A 96 35.53 -35.21 -12.97
C ALA A 96 36.04 -35.56 -14.38
N ILE A 97 35.79 -34.69 -15.38
CA ILE A 97 36.34 -34.87 -16.74
C ILE A 97 37.86 -34.73 -16.73
N ILE A 98 38.42 -33.71 -16.08
CA ILE A 98 39.87 -33.51 -15.99
C ILE A 98 40.55 -34.71 -15.33
N ILE A 99 39.98 -35.20 -14.23
CA ILE A 99 40.47 -36.38 -13.52
C ILE A 99 40.32 -37.61 -14.42
N GLY A 100 39.15 -37.85 -15.00
CA GLY A 100 38.88 -38.99 -15.87
C GLY A 100 39.82 -39.06 -17.08
N VAL A 101 40.15 -37.91 -17.70
CA VAL A 101 41.11 -37.81 -18.80
C VAL A 101 42.55 -38.08 -18.36
N LYS A 102 42.89 -37.83 -17.09
CA LYS A 102 44.23 -38.12 -16.54
C LYS A 102 44.44 -39.61 -16.23
N TYR A 103 43.35 -40.33 -15.96
CA TYR A 103 43.37 -41.77 -15.60
C TYR A 103 43.08 -42.70 -16.80
N PHE A 104 42.85 -42.13 -17.99
CA PHE A 104 42.78 -42.83 -19.28
C PHE A 104 44.07 -42.60 -20.08
#